data_AF-A0A0Q9PJ03-F1
#
_entry.id   AF-A0A0Q9PJ03-F1
#
_cell.length_a   1.000
_cell.length_b   1.000
_cell.length_c   1.000
_cell.angle_alpha   90.00
_cell.angle_beta   90.00
_cell.angle_gamma   90.00
#
_symmetry.space_group_name_H-M   'P 1'
#
loop_
_entity.id
_entity.type
_entity.pdbx_description
1 polymer ?
#
loop_
_entity_poly.entity_id
_entity_poly.type
_entity_poly.pdbx_seq_one_letter_code
_entity_poly.pdbx_strand_id
1 'polypeptide(L)'
;MTLRLVYSRPCTSDVLLTALCKAAHELIWADEDANWHHHLQDAAEYSLTRQKAMARVERILVHAERCHILTGPGVRRLMTAVFDAMVCARWRHAAKQIPGLDAASQIAALPRTLRQVWRLGRVQSAVTRTLRLAS
;
A
#
# COMPACT_ATOMS: atom_id res chain seq x y z
N MET A 1 -33.09 -4.23 28.82
CA MET A 1 -31.94 -5.14 28.67
C MET A 1 -30.97 -4.54 27.68
N THR A 2 -29.92 -3.90 28.18
CA THR A 2 -28.89 -3.25 27.37
C THR A 2 -27.87 -4.31 26.99
N LEU A 3 -27.85 -4.72 25.72
CA LEU A 3 -26.83 -5.60 25.18
C LEU A 3 -25.49 -4.86 25.22
N ARG A 4 -24.72 -5.10 26.29
CA ARG A 4 -23.28 -4.79 26.31
C ARG A 4 -22.63 -5.69 25.26
N LEU A 5 -22.38 -5.13 24.09
CA LEU A 5 -21.46 -5.69 23.09
C LEU A 5 -20.12 -5.90 23.78
N VAL A 6 -19.86 -7.15 24.15
CA VAL A 6 -18.55 -7.61 24.58
C VAL A 6 -17.62 -7.40 23.40
N TYR A 7 -16.74 -6.41 23.53
CA TYR A 7 -15.66 -6.07 22.61
C TYR A 7 -14.63 -7.21 22.58
N SER A 8 -15.01 -8.36 22.03
CA SER A 8 -14.12 -9.50 21.87
C SER A 8 -13.46 -9.46 20.50
N ARG A 9 -12.26 -8.86 20.46
CA ARG A 9 -11.02 -9.30 19.77
C ARG A 9 -10.25 -8.15 19.11
N PRO A 10 -9.29 -7.53 19.83
CA PRO A 10 -8.25 -6.71 19.19
C PRO A 10 -7.31 -7.52 18.25
N CYS A 11 -7.39 -8.86 18.26
CA CYS A 11 -6.45 -9.75 17.59
C CYS A 11 -6.64 -9.90 16.06
N THR A 12 -7.80 -9.58 15.48
CA THR A 12 -8.04 -9.72 14.03
C THR A 12 -7.52 -8.54 13.22
N SER A 13 -7.52 -7.34 13.80
CA SER A 13 -7.05 -6.11 13.15
C SER A 13 -5.54 -6.11 12.92
N ASP A 14 -4.75 -6.55 13.90
CA ASP A 14 -3.29 -6.57 13.81
C ASP A 14 -2.77 -7.63 12.83
N VAL A 15 -3.41 -8.79 12.76
CA VAL A 15 -3.07 -9.85 11.80
C VAL A 15 -3.39 -9.38 10.37
N LEU A 16 -4.55 -8.77 10.16
CA LEU A 16 -4.93 -8.20 8.87
C LEU A 16 -3.95 -7.09 8.45
N LEU A 17 -3.64 -6.17 9.36
CA LEU A 17 -2.72 -5.06 9.10
C LEU A 17 -1.32 -5.57 8.77
N THR A 18 -0.84 -6.60 9.49
CA THR A 18 0.45 -7.23 9.20
C THR A 18 0.46 -7.91 7.84
N ALA A 19 -0.60 -8.68 7.52
CA ALA A 19 -0.74 -9.34 6.22
C ALA A 19 -0.79 -8.34 5.07
N LEU A 20 -1.56 -7.25 5.24
CA LEU A 20 -1.69 -6.19 4.25
C LEU A 20 -0.38 -5.42 4.06
N CYS A 21 0.34 -5.09 5.14
CA CYS A 21 1.64 -4.43 5.04
C CYS A 21 2.67 -5.31 4.32
N LYS A 22 2.71 -6.62 4.62
CA LYS A 22 3.59 -7.57 3.92
C LYS A 22 3.25 -7.66 2.44
N ALA A 23 1.97 -7.84 2.09
CA ALA A 23 1.54 -7.90 0.70
C ALA A 23 1.78 -6.59 -0.05
N ALA A 24 1.58 -5.44 0.60
CA ALA A 24 1.87 -4.13 0.01
C ALA A 24 3.37 -3.92 -0.24
N HIS A 25 4.26 -4.35 0.67
CA HIS A 25 5.70 -4.32 0.43
C HIS A 25 6.10 -5.23 -0.74
N GLU A 26 5.59 -6.46 -0.79
CA GLU A 26 5.85 -7.36 -1.92
C GLU A 26 5.39 -6.77 -3.26
N LEU A 27 4.22 -6.12 -3.29
CA LEU A 27 3.71 -5.44 -4.47
C LEU A 27 4.61 -4.27 -4.90
N ILE A 28 5.16 -3.52 -3.95
CA ILE A 28 6.08 -2.41 -4.25
C ILE A 28 7.37 -2.93 -4.87
N TRP A 29 7.97 -3.96 -4.28
CA TRP A 29 9.18 -4.58 -4.86
C TRP A 29 8.91 -5.17 -6.24
N ALA A 30 7.79 -5.89 -6.40
CA ALA A 30 7.42 -6.45 -7.70
C ALA A 30 7.14 -5.37 -8.77
N ASP A 31 6.64 -4.20 -8.38
CA ASP A 31 6.46 -3.06 -9.30
C ASP A 31 7.79 -2.38 -9.65
N GLU A 32 8.71 -2.26 -8.69
CA GLU A 32 10.09 -1.78 -8.93
C GLU A 32 10.83 -2.71 -9.90
N ASP A 33 10.79 -4.02 -9.66
CA ASP A 33 11.41 -5.02 -10.54
C ASP A 33 10.77 -5.01 -11.93
N ALA A 34 9.44 -5.01 -12.02
CA ALA A 34 8.75 -4.93 -13.31
C ALA A 34 9.10 -3.65 -14.08
N ASN A 35 9.30 -2.53 -13.38
CA ASN A 35 9.72 -1.28 -14.00
C ASN A 35 11.17 -1.32 -14.46
N TRP A 36 12.07 -1.97 -13.72
CA TRP A 36 13.45 -2.19 -14.14
C TRP A 36 13.50 -3.09 -15.39
N HIS A 37 12.78 -4.20 -15.39
CA HIS A 37 12.79 -5.21 -16.46
C HIS A 37 11.92 -4.87 -17.67
N HIS A 38 11.19 -3.75 -17.69
CA HIS A 38 10.20 -3.45 -18.74
C HIS A 38 10.77 -3.43 -20.17
N HIS A 39 12.08 -3.22 -20.32
CA HIS A 39 12.79 -3.15 -21.60
C HIS A 39 13.67 -4.38 -21.88
N LEU A 40 13.62 -5.39 -21.00
CA LEU A 40 14.41 -6.62 -21.08
C LEU A 40 13.55 -7.79 -21.60
N GLN A 41 14.20 -8.89 -21.99
CA GLN A 41 13.52 -10.07 -22.56
C GLN A 41 12.62 -10.80 -21.55
N ASP A 42 12.87 -10.62 -20.25
CA ASP A 42 12.13 -11.21 -19.14
C ASP A 42 10.96 -10.33 -18.63
N ALA A 43 10.63 -9.23 -19.32
CA ALA A 43 9.57 -8.29 -18.92
C ALA A 43 8.21 -8.97 -18.61
N ALA A 44 7.86 -10.03 -19.37
CA ALA A 44 6.61 -10.77 -19.16
C ALA A 44 6.57 -11.48 -17.80
N GLU A 45 7.69 -12.04 -17.35
CA GLU A 45 7.80 -12.73 -16.06
C GLU A 45 7.61 -11.76 -14.89
N TYR A 46 8.29 -10.61 -14.92
CA TYR A 46 8.17 -9.61 -13.88
C TYR A 46 6.80 -8.92 -13.87
N SER A 47 6.19 -8.71 -15.04
CA SER A 47 4.80 -8.26 -15.14
C SER A 47 3.83 -9.24 -14.47
N LEU A 48 4.02 -10.55 -14.68
CA LEU A 48 3.23 -11.59 -14.04
C LEU A 48 3.45 -11.61 -12.52
N THR A 49 4.69 -11.42 -12.05
CA THR A 49 5.00 -11.33 -10.61
C THR A 49 4.30 -10.14 -9.96
N ARG A 50 4.32 -8.97 -10.60
CA ARG A 50 3.55 -7.78 -10.16
C ARG A 50 2.04 -8.06 -10.09
N GLN A 51 1.48 -8.72 -11.10
CA GLN A 51 0.06 -9.08 -11.12
C GLN A 51 -0.31 -10.04 -9.97
N LYS A 52 0.53 -11.04 -9.69
CA LYS A 52 0.34 -11.97 -8.56
C LYS A 52 0.39 -11.26 -7.21
N ALA A 53 1.31 -10.30 -7.04
CA ALA A 53 1.41 -9.50 -5.83
C ALA A 53 0.16 -8.60 -5.64
N MET A 54 -0.34 -7.98 -6.72
CA MET A 54 -1.58 -7.19 -6.69
C MET A 54 -2.77 -8.06 -6.28
N ALA A 55 -2.94 -9.22 -6.91
CA ALA A 55 -4.01 -10.17 -6.59
C ALA A 55 -3.94 -10.68 -5.14
N ARG A 56 -2.75 -10.69 -4.51
CA ARG A 56 -2.61 -11.00 -3.08
C ARG A 56 -3.17 -9.89 -2.21
N VAL A 57 -2.87 -8.62 -2.50
CA VAL A 57 -3.42 -7.47 -1.78
C VAL A 57 -4.95 -7.45 -1.89
N GLU A 58 -5.49 -7.62 -3.09
CA GLU A 58 -6.93 -7.66 -3.34
C GLU A 58 -7.61 -8.79 -2.55
N ARG A 59 -7.05 -10.00 -2.55
CA ARG A 59 -7.59 -11.13 -1.78
C ARG A 59 -7.65 -10.85 -0.29
N ILE A 60 -6.64 -10.19 0.28
CA ILE A 60 -6.62 -9.82 1.70
C ILE A 60 -7.73 -8.82 2.01
N LEU A 61 -7.91 -7.80 1.16
CA LEU A 61 -8.94 -6.78 1.34
C LEU A 61 -10.36 -7.33 1.18
N VAL A 62 -10.60 -8.17 0.16
CA VAL A 62 -11.89 -8.85 -0.06
C VAL A 62 -12.20 -9.79 1.10
N HIS A 63 -11.19 -10.52 1.61
CA HIS A 63 -11.38 -11.37 2.79
C HIS A 63 -11.75 -10.54 4.02
N ALA A 64 -11.08 -9.41 4.25
CA ALA A 64 -11.39 -8.50 5.36
C ALA A 64 -12.79 -7.89 5.27
N GLU A 65 -13.26 -7.56 4.07
CA GLU A 65 -14.63 -7.11 3.84
C GLU A 65 -15.65 -8.20 4.16
N ARG A 66 -15.42 -9.42 3.68
CA ARG A 66 -16.28 -10.60 3.96
C ARG A 66 -16.33 -10.95 5.44
N CYS A 67 -15.25 -10.72 6.17
CA CYS A 67 -15.19 -10.90 7.62
C CYS A 67 -15.75 -9.71 8.41
N HIS A 68 -16.33 -8.70 7.74
CA HIS A 68 -16.84 -7.47 8.35
C HIS A 68 -15.81 -6.70 9.19
N ILE A 69 -14.52 -6.89 8.90
CA ILE A 69 -13.43 -6.12 9.53
C ILE A 69 -13.30 -4.74 8.86
N LEU A 70 -13.52 -4.70 7.54
CA LEU A 70 -13.53 -3.48 6.75
C LEU A 70 -14.89 -3.26 6.11
N THR A 71 -15.30 -2.00 6.01
CA THR A 71 -16.42 -1.59 5.17
C THR A 71 -15.97 -1.48 3.71
N GLY A 72 -16.89 -1.58 2.74
CA GLY A 72 -16.57 -1.36 1.32
C GLY A 72 -15.87 -0.01 1.04
N PRO A 73 -16.29 1.12 1.64
CA PRO A 73 -15.51 2.36 1.61
C PRO A 73 -14.11 2.23 2.22
N GLY A 74 -13.96 1.48 3.31
CA GLY A 74 -12.67 1.19 3.95
C GLY A 74 -11.71 0.41 3.07
N VAL A 75 -12.21 -0.60 2.34
CA VAL A 75 -11.45 -1.34 1.32
C VAL A 75 -10.92 -0.41 0.24
N ARG A 76 -11.78 0.46 -0.32
CA ARG A 76 -11.37 1.42 -1.35
C ARG A 76 -10.27 2.35 -0.85
N ARG A 77 -10.43 2.90 0.36
CA ARG A 77 -9.42 3.79 0.98
C ARG A 77 -8.07 3.08 1.17
N LEU A 78 -8.09 1.84 1.66
CA LEU A 78 -6.86 1.06 1.85
C LEU A 78 -6.19 0.72 0.52
N MET A 79 -6.97 0.35 -0.50
CA MET A 79 -6.43 0.10 -1.84
C MET A 79 -5.77 1.36 -2.41
N THR A 80 -6.43 2.52 -2.29
CA THR A 80 -5.82 3.82 -2.65
C THR A 80 -4.52 4.08 -1.89
N ALA A 81 -4.47 3.81 -0.58
CA ALA A 81 -3.27 4.01 0.21
C ALA A 81 -2.10 3.10 -0.23
N VAL A 82 -2.39 1.85 -0.65
CA VAL A 82 -1.37 0.96 -1.22
C VAL A 82 -0.87 1.51 -2.56
N PHE A 83 -1.78 1.94 -3.45
CA PHE A 83 -1.41 2.56 -4.73
C PHE A 83 -0.57 3.83 -4.54
N ASP A 84 -0.97 4.71 -3.64
CA ASP A 84 -0.23 5.93 -3.32
C ASP A 84 1.18 5.59 -2.81
N ALA A 85 1.31 4.55 -2.00
CA ALA A 85 2.60 4.08 -1.50
C ALA A 85 3.50 3.52 -2.63
N MET A 86 2.93 2.78 -3.59
CA MET A 86 3.66 2.33 -4.79
C MET A 86 4.15 3.50 -5.64
N VAL A 87 3.28 4.49 -5.88
CA VAL A 87 3.68 5.69 -6.63
C VAL A 87 4.80 6.42 -5.89
N CYS A 88 4.67 6.64 -4.58
CA CYS A 88 5.73 7.26 -3.80
C CYS A 88 7.06 6.48 -3.86
N ALA A 89 7.03 5.14 -3.83
CA ALA A 89 8.24 4.33 -3.93
C ALA A 89 8.95 4.53 -5.28
N ARG A 90 8.22 4.46 -6.39
CA ARG A 90 8.75 4.74 -7.74
C ARG A 90 9.37 6.13 -7.84
N TRP A 91 8.69 7.14 -7.31
CA TRP A 91 9.20 8.51 -7.31
C TRP A 91 10.48 8.65 -6.47
N ARG A 92 10.59 7.97 -5.32
CA ARG A 92 11.84 7.95 -4.53
C ARG A 92 12.98 7.30 -5.30
N HIS A 93 12.71 6.20 -6.00
CA HIS A 93 13.71 5.53 -6.81
C HIS A 93 14.19 6.42 -7.96
N ALA A 94 13.26 7.04 -8.71
CA ALA A 94 13.59 7.97 -9.79
C ALA A 94 14.38 9.19 -9.29
N ALA A 95 13.99 9.77 -8.14
CA ALA A 95 14.67 10.92 -7.59
C ALA A 95 16.11 10.64 -7.14
N LYS A 96 16.41 9.42 -6.66
CA LYS A 96 17.79 8.99 -6.36
C LYS A 96 18.69 8.97 -7.59
N GLN A 97 18.12 8.85 -8.79
CA GLN A 97 18.86 8.82 -10.05
C GLN A 97 19.12 10.23 -10.61
N ILE A 98 18.57 11.29 -10.01
CA ILE A 98 18.77 12.69 -10.44
C ILE A 98 19.79 13.37 -9.50
N PRO A 99 21.05 13.59 -9.93
CA PRO A 99 22.05 14.25 -9.10
C PRO A 99 21.63 15.69 -8.76
N GLY A 100 21.72 16.07 -7.49
CA GLY A 100 21.48 17.46 -7.04
C GLY A 100 20.02 17.84 -6.77
N LEU A 101 19.06 16.92 -6.94
CA LEU A 101 17.67 17.18 -6.61
C LEU A 101 17.45 17.08 -5.08
N ASP A 102 17.26 18.21 -4.41
CA ASP A 102 17.03 18.23 -2.97
C ASP A 102 15.65 17.62 -2.59
N ALA A 103 15.53 17.14 -1.34
CA ALA A 103 14.32 16.47 -0.87
C ALA A 103 13.08 17.39 -0.89
N ALA A 104 13.26 18.70 -0.77
CA ALA A 104 12.18 19.68 -0.81
C ALA A 104 11.58 19.79 -2.22
N SER A 105 12.42 19.84 -3.26
CA SER A 105 12.01 19.87 -4.67
C SER A 105 11.31 18.56 -5.06
N GLN A 106 11.79 17.43 -4.56
CA GLN A 106 11.12 16.13 -4.74
C GLN A 106 9.70 16.13 -4.15
N ILE A 107 9.52 16.70 -2.96
CA ILE A 107 8.21 16.78 -2.30
C ILE A 107 7.28 17.79 -3.00
N ALA A 108 7.83 18.89 -3.51
CA ALA A 108 7.05 19.92 -4.20
C ALA A 108 6.45 19.42 -5.52
N ALA A 109 7.17 18.56 -6.24
CA ALA A 109 6.73 17.94 -7.50
C ALA A 109 5.60 16.91 -7.33
N LEU A 110 5.39 16.40 -6.11
CA LEU A 110 4.32 15.44 -5.85
C LEU A 110 2.94 16.12 -5.77
N PRO A 111 1.90 15.49 -6.35
CA PRO A 111 0.51 15.82 -6.06
C PRO A 111 0.25 15.89 -4.55
N ARG A 112 -0.60 16.83 -4.10
CA ARG A 112 -0.88 17.07 -2.67
C ARG A 112 -1.27 15.79 -1.91
N THR A 113 -2.00 14.88 -2.57
CA THR A 113 -2.41 13.57 -2.04
C THR A 113 -1.21 12.69 -1.70
N LEU A 114 -0.20 12.66 -2.56
CA LEU A 114 1.01 11.84 -2.41
C LEU A 114 2.03 12.45 -1.44
N ARG A 115 2.02 13.78 -1.23
CA ARG A 115 2.90 14.44 -0.25
C ARG A 115 2.69 13.90 1.16
N GLN A 116 1.46 13.54 1.52
CA GLN A 116 1.14 13.03 2.83
C GLN A 116 1.71 11.61 3.04
N VAL A 117 1.59 10.75 2.02
CA VAL A 117 2.17 9.40 2.02
C VAL A 117 3.70 9.45 1.97
N TRP A 118 4.27 10.39 1.21
CA TRP A 118 5.70 10.63 1.18
C TRP A 118 6.28 11.03 2.54
N ARG A 119 5.60 11.95 3.25
CA ARG A 119 5.99 12.39 4.60
C ARG A 119 5.91 11.28 5.63
N LEU A 120 4.99 10.32 5.46
CA LEU A 120 4.87 9.16 6.34
C LEU A 120 6.05 8.18 6.19
N GLY A 121 6.86 8.31 5.12
CA GLY A 121 8.13 7.59 4.97
C GLY A 121 8.00 6.10 4.65
N ARG A 122 7.00 5.42 5.22
CA ARG A 122 6.83 3.96 5.15
C ARG A 122 5.39 3.59 4.80
N VAL A 123 5.26 2.56 3.97
CA VAL A 123 4.00 1.93 3.55
C VAL A 123 3.16 1.55 4.77
N GLN A 124 3.82 0.99 5.79
CA GLN A 124 3.20 0.63 7.06
C GLN A 124 2.51 1.82 7.75
N SER A 125 3.11 3.01 7.73
CA SER A 125 2.54 4.22 8.34
C SER A 125 1.32 4.73 7.58
N ALA A 126 1.32 4.64 6.24
CA ALA A 126 0.17 4.98 5.40
C ALA A 126 -0.98 3.97 5.60
N VAL A 127 -0.70 2.67 5.53
CA VAL A 127 -1.68 1.59 5.70
C VAL A 127 -2.29 1.62 7.11
N THR A 128 -1.47 1.78 8.15
CA THR A 128 -1.94 1.84 9.55
C THR A 128 -2.83 3.05 9.80
N ARG A 129 -2.45 4.22 9.28
CA ARG A 129 -3.25 5.43 9.42
C ARG A 129 -4.60 5.27 8.72
N THR A 130 -4.61 4.74 7.51
CA THR A 130 -5.84 4.56 6.73
C THR A 130 -6.75 3.51 7.36
N LEU A 131 -6.18 2.42 7.89
CA LEU A 131 -6.94 1.38 8.58
C LEU A 131 -7.68 1.94 9.81
N ARG A 132 -7.00 2.77 10.61
CA ARG A 132 -7.62 3.46 11.77
C ARG A 132 -8.73 4.45 11.40
N LEU A 133 -8.77 4.94 10.16
CA LEU A 133 -9.80 5.84 9.64
C LEU A 133 -10.91 5.10 8.87
N ALA A 134 -10.77 3.79 8.69
CA ALA A 134 -11.65 2.93 7.91
C ALA A 134 -12.45 1.95 8.77
N SER A 135 -11.96 1.64 9.97
CA SER A 135 -12.67 1.03 11.11
C SER A 135 -13.54 2.05 11.82
#